data_AF-A0A7R9TP64-F1
#
_entry.id   AF-A0A7R9TP64-F1
#
_cell.length_a   1.000
_cell.length_b   1.000
_cell.length_c   1.000
_cell.angle_alpha   90.00
_cell.angle_beta   90.00
_cell.angle_gamma   90.00
#
_symmetry.space_group_name_H-M   'P 1'
#
loop_
_entity.id
_entity.type
_entity.pdbx_description
1 polymer ?
#
loop_
_entity_poly.entity_id
_entity_poly.type
_entity_poly.pdbx_seq_one_letter_code
_entity_poly.pdbx_strand_id
1 'polypeptide(L)'
;GGGGGGGAGGGTGTGTKKRTKATTPAAATTKAAAPLPSLARGAFGVLVLRARAHWKPEIAALFPPLALEPLEAAAGSIDAGTQIVALRLVRKLAANPQVLVDVFVNYDCDESASNLYERTVGALGGVMRPGRGDNAQVRNGAVQCVLAAVQSLRAWHAKGEGDVAGGGGG
;
A
#
# COMPACT_ATOMS: atom_id res chain seq x y z
N GLY A 1 -68.92 49.75 43.11
CA GLY A 1 -67.78 49.87 44.04
C GLY A 1 -66.57 49.29 43.35
N GLY A 2 -65.37 49.88 43.36
CA GLY A 2 -64.82 50.86 44.28
C GLY A 2 -63.43 50.39 44.70
N GLY A 3 -62.40 51.17 44.35
CA GLY A 3 -61.04 51.15 44.93
C GLY A 3 -60.07 50.12 44.32
N GLY A 4 -58.80 50.42 44.08
CA GLY A 4 -58.01 51.63 44.34
C GLY A 4 -56.55 51.26 44.63
N GLY A 5 -55.60 52.06 44.13
CA GLY A 5 -54.16 52.04 44.45
C GLY A 5 -53.31 51.32 43.38
N GLY A 6 -52.34 51.91 42.68
CA GLY A 6 -51.54 53.10 42.95
C GLY A 6 -50.10 52.68 43.27
N GLY A 7 -49.15 52.94 42.37
CA GLY A 7 -47.72 52.71 42.63
C GLY A 7 -46.86 52.86 41.37
N ALA A 8 -46.24 54.02 41.23
CA ALA A 8 -45.35 54.41 40.14
C ALA A 8 -43.86 54.08 40.44
N GLY A 9 -43.07 53.96 39.37
CA GLY A 9 -41.60 53.92 39.37
C GLY A 9 -41.13 53.12 38.14
N GLY A 10 -40.48 53.64 37.10
CA GLY A 10 -39.55 54.77 37.02
C GLY A 10 -38.14 54.20 36.85
N GLY A 11 -37.53 54.37 35.68
CA GLY A 11 -36.06 54.26 35.53
C GLY A 11 -35.54 53.25 34.50
N THR A 12 -35.41 53.71 33.26
CA THR A 12 -34.19 53.67 32.42
C THR A 12 -33.13 52.58 32.64
N GLY A 13 -32.71 51.93 31.56
CA GLY A 13 -31.28 51.63 31.40
C GLY A 13 -30.91 50.38 30.59
N THR A 14 -30.30 50.66 29.45
CA THR A 14 -29.20 49.87 28.84
C THR A 14 -29.56 48.62 28.05
N GLY A 15 -29.60 48.80 26.73
CA GLY A 15 -29.44 47.73 25.77
C GLY A 15 -28.06 47.09 25.90
N THR A 16 -28.03 45.77 26.01
CA THR A 16 -26.84 44.97 25.76
C THR A 16 -27.12 44.04 24.57
N LYS A 17 -26.38 44.31 23.50
CA LYS A 17 -26.38 43.59 22.22
C LYS A 17 -26.20 42.08 22.47
N LYS A 18 -27.18 41.27 22.10
CA LYS A 18 -27.04 39.80 22.04
C LYS A 18 -26.01 39.48 20.95
N ARG A 19 -24.76 39.18 21.36
CA ARG A 19 -23.69 38.74 20.46
C ARG A 19 -24.18 37.53 19.67
N THR A 20 -24.31 37.70 18.36
CA THR A 20 -24.41 36.59 17.41
C THR A 20 -23.17 35.72 17.57
N LYS A 21 -23.36 34.47 17.99
CA LYS A 21 -22.29 33.47 18.08
C LYS A 21 -21.68 33.34 16.68
N ALA A 22 -20.43 33.76 16.54
CA ALA A 22 -19.69 33.64 15.30
C ALA A 22 -19.68 32.17 14.87
N THR A 23 -20.27 31.90 13.71
CA THR A 23 -20.13 30.65 13.00
C THR A 23 -18.66 30.51 12.61
N THR A 24 -17.94 29.62 13.29
CA THR A 24 -16.59 29.22 12.89
C THR A 24 -16.67 28.66 11.47
N PRO A 25 -15.89 29.15 10.50
CA PRO A 25 -15.83 28.48 9.20
C PRO A 25 -15.17 27.12 9.41
N ALA A 26 -15.82 26.08 8.89
CA ALA A 26 -15.30 24.73 8.85
C ALA A 26 -13.88 24.73 8.30
N ALA A 27 -12.93 24.19 9.05
CA ALA A 27 -11.59 23.97 8.58
C ALA A 27 -11.66 23.11 7.31
N ALA A 28 -11.32 23.71 6.18
CA ALA A 28 -11.24 23.02 4.91
C ALA A 28 -10.25 21.85 5.05
N THR A 29 -10.76 20.63 4.92
CA THR A 29 -9.95 19.41 4.88
C THR A 29 -8.99 19.51 3.70
N THR A 30 -7.71 19.74 3.98
CA THR A 30 -6.66 19.65 2.98
C THR A 30 -6.55 18.20 2.53
N LYS A 31 -6.86 17.97 1.25
CA LYS A 31 -6.77 16.67 0.61
C LYS A 31 -5.31 16.38 0.24
N ALA A 32 -4.92 15.12 0.45
CA ALA A 32 -3.78 14.40 -0.12
C ALA A 32 -2.40 14.53 0.56
N ALA A 33 -2.28 14.00 1.78
CA ALA A 33 -1.15 13.10 2.04
C ALA A 33 -1.61 11.71 1.59
N ALA A 34 -0.96 11.11 0.60
CA ALA A 34 -1.15 9.67 0.37
C ALA A 34 -0.92 8.98 1.72
N PRO A 35 -1.79 8.04 2.16
CA PRO A 35 -1.65 7.44 3.48
C PRO A 35 -0.22 6.91 3.59
N LEU A 36 0.53 7.31 4.62
CA LEU A 36 1.97 7.08 4.80
C LEU A 36 2.46 5.69 4.30
N PRO A 37 1.73 4.57 4.53
CA PRO A 37 2.10 3.26 3.99
C PRO A 37 2.18 3.16 2.46
N SER A 38 1.34 3.90 1.72
CA SER A 38 1.35 3.93 0.25
C SER A 38 2.59 4.63 -0.31
N LEU A 39 3.03 5.72 0.33
CA LEU A 39 4.27 6.40 -0.03
C LEU A 39 5.49 5.52 0.28
N ALA A 40 5.52 4.89 1.46
CA ALA A 40 6.58 3.97 1.85
C ALA A 40 6.73 2.81 0.85
N ARG A 41 5.62 2.18 0.45
CA ARG A 41 5.61 1.13 -0.61
C ARG A 41 6.12 1.64 -1.95
N GLY A 42 5.76 2.88 -2.32
CA GLY A 42 6.26 3.51 -3.55
C GLY A 42 7.78 3.70 -3.53
N ALA A 43 8.31 4.27 -2.45
CA ALA A 43 9.74 4.49 -2.26
C ALA A 43 10.53 3.17 -2.20
N PHE A 44 10.02 2.20 -1.45
CA PHE A 44 10.60 0.85 -1.39
C PHE A 44 10.63 0.17 -2.77
N GLY A 45 9.56 0.31 -3.57
CA GLY A 45 9.56 -0.20 -4.94
C GLY A 45 10.67 0.41 -5.80
N VAL A 46 11.01 1.69 -5.61
CA VAL A 46 12.15 2.33 -6.30
C VAL A 46 13.48 1.77 -5.79
N LEU A 47 13.62 1.57 -4.47
CA LEU A 47 14.81 0.96 -3.86
C LEU A 47 15.10 -0.41 -4.48
N VAL A 48 14.10 -1.30 -4.54
CA VAL A 48 14.27 -2.63 -5.15
C VAL A 48 14.59 -2.52 -6.65
N LEU A 49 13.91 -1.64 -7.39
CA LEU A 49 14.13 -1.51 -8.83
C LEU A 49 15.52 -0.97 -9.20
N ARG A 50 16.14 -0.14 -8.35
CA ARG A 50 17.37 0.59 -8.71
C ARG A 50 18.59 0.26 -7.88
N ALA A 51 18.42 -0.21 -6.65
CA ALA A 51 19.52 -0.28 -5.69
C ALA A 51 19.70 -1.67 -5.04
N ARG A 52 18.97 -2.70 -5.51
CA ARG A 52 18.99 -4.06 -4.95
C ARG A 52 20.36 -4.76 -4.93
N ALA A 53 21.31 -4.34 -5.77
CA ALA A 53 22.67 -4.84 -5.70
C ALA A 53 23.43 -4.40 -4.44
N HIS A 54 23.04 -3.26 -3.85
CA HIS A 54 23.78 -2.60 -2.77
C HIS A 54 23.07 -2.67 -1.40
N TRP A 55 21.72 -2.75 -1.40
CA TRP A 55 20.90 -2.65 -0.17
C TRP A 55 20.24 -3.99 0.17
N LYS A 56 21.01 -5.08 0.14
CA LYS A 56 20.44 -6.42 0.31
C LYS A 56 19.80 -6.62 1.69
N PRO A 57 20.48 -6.32 2.81
CA PRO A 57 19.92 -6.50 4.15
C PRO A 57 18.66 -5.65 4.38
N GLU A 58 18.66 -4.41 3.91
CA GLU A 58 17.55 -3.48 4.11
C GLU A 58 16.33 -3.91 3.30
N ILE A 59 16.53 -4.41 2.07
CA ILE A 59 15.45 -4.99 1.29
C ILE A 59 14.90 -6.24 1.99
N ALA A 60 15.76 -7.13 2.52
CA ALA A 60 15.30 -8.29 3.27
C ALA A 60 14.44 -7.91 4.49
N ALA A 61 14.82 -6.85 5.21
CA ALA A 61 14.07 -6.37 6.36
C ALA A 61 12.76 -5.66 5.99
N LEU A 62 12.74 -4.90 4.88
CA LEU A 62 11.59 -4.07 4.49
C LEU A 62 10.58 -4.80 3.60
N PHE A 63 10.98 -5.84 2.87
CA PHE A 63 10.09 -6.55 1.95
C PHE A 63 8.90 -7.19 2.67
N PRO A 64 9.06 -7.90 3.80
CA PRO A 64 7.93 -8.50 4.51
C PRO A 64 6.85 -7.47 4.93
N PRO A 65 7.14 -6.41 5.70
CA PRO A 65 6.10 -5.48 6.15
C PRO A 65 5.49 -4.63 5.02
N LEU A 66 6.25 -4.35 3.96
CA LEU A 66 5.78 -3.48 2.89
C LEU A 66 5.04 -4.23 1.76
N ALA A 67 5.39 -5.49 1.50
CA ALA A 67 4.83 -6.27 0.41
C ALA A 67 4.07 -7.53 0.85
N LEU A 68 4.59 -8.30 1.81
CA LEU A 68 4.09 -9.65 2.10
C LEU A 68 3.07 -9.70 3.23
N GLU A 69 3.34 -9.08 4.38
CA GLU A 69 2.45 -9.12 5.55
C GLU A 69 1.01 -8.72 5.23
N PRO A 70 0.73 -7.69 4.38
CA PRO A 70 -0.64 -7.39 3.97
C PRO A 70 -1.35 -8.53 3.22
N LEU A 71 -0.59 -9.38 2.53
CA LEU A 71 -1.07 -10.51 1.74
C LEU A 71 -1.13 -11.79 2.59
N GLU A 72 -0.22 -11.92 3.56
CA GLU A 72 -0.13 -13.03 4.51
C GLU A 72 -1.14 -12.89 5.67
N ALA A 73 -1.68 -11.69 5.90
CA ALA A 73 -2.71 -11.42 6.92
C ALA A 73 -3.91 -12.38 6.86
N ALA A 74 -4.52 -12.64 8.02
CA ALA A 74 -5.71 -13.47 8.13
C ALA A 74 -6.91 -12.85 7.38
N ALA A 75 -7.83 -13.69 6.93
CA ALA A 75 -9.02 -13.26 6.22
C ALA A 75 -9.79 -12.21 7.03
N GLY A 76 -10.04 -11.04 6.45
CA GLY A 76 -10.77 -9.94 7.10
C GLY A 76 -10.00 -9.16 8.16
N SER A 77 -8.75 -9.51 8.49
CA SER A 77 -7.97 -8.78 9.49
C SER A 77 -7.31 -7.50 8.95
N ILE A 78 -7.31 -7.31 7.64
CA ILE A 78 -6.75 -6.13 6.98
C ILE A 78 -7.70 -5.60 5.91
N ASP A 79 -7.71 -4.28 5.73
CA ASP A 79 -8.50 -3.63 4.68
C ASP A 79 -8.04 -4.07 3.28
N ALA A 80 -9.01 -4.35 2.40
CA ALA A 80 -8.76 -4.78 1.03
C ALA A 80 -7.96 -3.74 0.22
N GLY A 81 -8.14 -2.45 0.49
CA GLY A 81 -7.35 -1.38 -0.13
C GLY A 81 -5.87 -1.50 0.19
N THR A 82 -5.52 -1.87 1.42
CA THR A 82 -4.12 -2.13 1.81
C THR A 82 -3.53 -3.31 1.04
N GLN A 83 -4.29 -4.40 0.89
CA GLN A 83 -3.87 -5.55 0.08
C GLN A 83 -3.69 -5.18 -1.39
N ILE A 84 -4.60 -4.40 -1.96
CA ILE A 84 -4.52 -3.94 -3.36
C ILE A 84 -3.26 -3.09 -3.57
N VAL A 85 -2.88 -2.23 -2.63
CA VAL A 85 -1.65 -1.43 -2.76
C VAL A 85 -0.40 -2.32 -2.66
N ALA A 86 -0.39 -3.32 -1.78
CA ALA A 86 0.70 -4.30 -1.71
C ALA A 86 0.81 -5.12 -3.01
N LEU A 87 -0.31 -5.62 -3.54
CA LEU A 87 -0.36 -6.31 -4.84
C LEU A 87 0.14 -5.43 -5.99
N ARG A 88 -0.16 -4.13 -5.99
CA ARG A 88 0.37 -3.20 -7.00
C ARG A 88 1.90 -3.09 -6.94
N LEU A 89 2.47 -3.05 -5.74
CA LEU A 89 3.92 -3.08 -5.54
C LEU A 89 4.51 -4.41 -6.05
N VAL A 90 3.98 -5.55 -5.59
CA VAL A 90 4.44 -6.89 -6.01
C VAL A 90 4.38 -7.03 -7.53
N ARG A 91 3.26 -6.67 -8.16
CA ARG A 91 3.11 -6.68 -9.63
C ARG A 91 4.14 -5.81 -10.33
N LYS A 92 4.44 -4.62 -9.80
CA LYS A 92 5.45 -3.71 -10.38
C LYS A 92 6.84 -4.35 -10.34
N LEU A 93 7.19 -5.03 -9.25
CA LEU A 93 8.46 -5.75 -9.13
C LEU A 93 8.49 -6.97 -10.04
N ALA A 94 7.41 -7.76 -10.05
CA ALA A 94 7.28 -8.97 -10.86
C ALA A 94 7.23 -8.69 -12.37
N ALA A 95 6.84 -7.48 -12.79
CA ALA A 95 6.90 -7.05 -14.19
C ALA A 95 8.33 -6.74 -14.69
N ASN A 96 9.35 -6.81 -13.82
CA ASN A 96 10.74 -6.66 -14.19
C ASN A 96 11.46 -8.03 -14.12
N PRO A 97 11.86 -8.60 -15.27
CA PRO A 97 12.56 -9.89 -15.34
C PRO A 97 13.78 -10.01 -14.43
N GLN A 98 14.64 -8.99 -14.44
CA GLN A 98 15.88 -9.03 -13.66
C GLN A 98 15.62 -8.90 -12.16
N VAL A 99 14.56 -8.17 -11.74
CA VAL A 99 14.20 -8.09 -10.32
C VAL A 99 13.81 -9.46 -9.77
N LEU A 100 13.04 -10.26 -10.51
CA LEU A 100 12.66 -11.59 -10.04
C LEU A 100 13.87 -12.50 -9.82
N VAL A 101 14.80 -12.50 -10.77
CA VAL A 101 16.04 -13.29 -10.68
C VAL A 101 16.92 -12.79 -9.54
N ASP A 102 17.09 -11.48 -9.41
CA ASP A 102 17.91 -10.91 -8.35
C ASP A 102 17.28 -11.15 -6.96
N VAL A 103 15.96 -11.14 -6.83
CA VAL A 103 15.30 -11.48 -5.56
C VAL A 103 15.55 -12.95 -5.22
N PHE A 104 15.35 -13.87 -6.17
CA PHE A 104 15.61 -15.29 -5.96
C PHE A 104 17.07 -15.57 -5.57
N VAL A 105 18.03 -15.03 -6.33
CA VAL A 105 19.46 -15.24 -6.08
C VAL A 105 19.91 -14.63 -4.75
N ASN A 106 19.42 -13.43 -4.41
CA ASN A 106 19.89 -12.74 -3.20
C ASN A 106 19.22 -13.21 -1.91
N TYR A 107 18.02 -13.81 -1.97
CA TYR A 107 17.21 -14.06 -0.77
C TYR A 107 16.68 -15.48 -0.62
N ASP A 108 16.85 -16.35 -1.62
CA ASP A 108 16.34 -17.73 -1.58
C ASP A 108 17.44 -18.78 -1.88
N CYS A 109 18.61 -18.35 -2.40
CA CYS A 109 19.72 -19.26 -2.74
C CYS A 109 20.78 -19.42 -1.64
N ASP A 110 20.50 -18.97 -0.41
CA ASP A 110 21.36 -19.15 0.76
C ASP A 110 20.52 -19.74 1.90
N GLU A 111 21.06 -20.74 2.60
CA GLU A 111 20.35 -21.50 3.65
C GLU A 111 19.89 -20.63 4.83
N SER A 112 20.53 -19.47 5.04
CA SER A 112 20.21 -18.50 6.09
C SER A 112 19.32 -17.34 5.62
N ALA A 113 18.88 -17.36 4.36
CA ALA A 113 18.17 -16.24 3.76
C ALA A 113 16.67 -16.19 4.11
N SER A 114 16.03 -15.07 3.75
CA SER A 114 14.66 -14.75 4.15
C SER A 114 13.56 -15.35 3.26
N ASN A 115 13.95 -16.08 2.21
CA ASN A 115 13.09 -16.77 1.25
C ASN A 115 11.98 -15.87 0.67
N LEU A 116 12.37 -14.67 0.22
CA LEU A 116 11.42 -13.64 -0.20
C LEU A 116 10.67 -14.04 -1.47
N TYR A 117 11.34 -14.74 -2.40
CA TYR A 117 10.68 -15.21 -3.63
C TYR A 117 9.64 -16.27 -3.30
N GLU A 118 10.02 -17.31 -2.53
CA GLU A 118 9.12 -18.37 -2.08
C GLU A 118 7.92 -17.79 -1.33
N ARG A 119 8.16 -16.92 -0.34
CA ARG A 119 7.10 -16.26 0.42
C ARG A 119 6.20 -15.41 -0.46
N THR A 120 6.74 -14.73 -1.46
CA THR A 120 5.92 -13.97 -2.43
C THR A 120 4.95 -14.90 -3.17
N VAL A 121 5.45 -16.03 -3.69
CA VAL A 121 4.61 -17.01 -4.39
C VAL A 121 3.57 -17.61 -3.44
N GLY A 122 3.97 -17.96 -2.22
CA GLY A 122 3.08 -18.48 -1.18
C GLY A 122 1.98 -17.49 -0.78
N ALA A 123 2.31 -16.22 -0.58
CA ALA A 123 1.37 -15.16 -0.27
C ALA A 123 0.35 -14.95 -1.41
N LEU A 124 0.81 -14.92 -2.66
CA LEU A 124 -0.08 -14.84 -3.83
C LEU A 124 -1.00 -16.06 -3.91
N GLY A 125 -0.48 -17.27 -3.71
CA GLY A 125 -1.26 -18.51 -3.65
C GLY A 125 -2.33 -18.47 -2.56
N GLY A 126 -1.97 -18.00 -1.37
CA GLY A 126 -2.88 -17.81 -0.25
C GLY A 126 -4.01 -16.83 -0.59
N VAL A 127 -3.68 -15.69 -1.19
CA VAL A 127 -4.67 -14.67 -1.61
C VAL A 127 -5.62 -15.20 -2.68
N MET A 128 -5.16 -16.05 -3.61
CA MET A 128 -6.00 -16.63 -4.66
C MET A 128 -6.92 -17.76 -4.16
N ARG A 129 -6.66 -18.32 -2.97
CA ARG A 129 -7.41 -19.46 -2.43
C ARG A 129 -8.88 -19.08 -2.14
N PRO A 130 -9.86 -19.87 -2.61
CA PRO A 130 -11.27 -19.68 -2.25
C PRO A 130 -11.49 -19.72 -0.72
N GLY A 131 -12.33 -18.84 -0.19
CA GLY A 131 -12.69 -18.80 1.23
C GLY A 131 -11.74 -18.03 2.15
N ARG A 132 -10.56 -17.59 1.68
CA ARG A 132 -9.64 -16.70 2.45
C ARG A 132 -10.00 -15.21 2.32
N GLY A 133 -11.04 -14.89 1.56
CA GLY A 133 -11.51 -13.53 1.33
C GLY A 133 -12.32 -13.44 0.04
N ASP A 134 -13.58 -13.05 0.15
CA ASP A 134 -14.50 -13.01 -0.99
C ASP A 134 -14.27 -11.80 -1.91
N ASN A 135 -13.22 -11.02 -1.67
CA ASN A 135 -12.90 -9.87 -2.50
C ASN A 135 -12.28 -10.30 -3.84
N ALA A 136 -13.13 -10.36 -4.86
CA ALA A 136 -12.73 -10.69 -6.23
C ALA A 136 -11.64 -9.76 -6.78
N GLN A 137 -11.59 -8.48 -6.38
CA GLN A 137 -10.57 -7.54 -6.86
C GLN A 137 -9.19 -7.89 -6.31
N VAL A 138 -9.10 -8.27 -5.03
CA VAL A 138 -7.85 -8.71 -4.41
C VAL A 138 -7.35 -9.99 -5.08
N ARG A 139 -8.23 -10.99 -5.29
CA ARG A 139 -7.88 -12.22 -6.00
C ARG A 139 -7.40 -11.95 -7.43
N ASN A 140 -8.12 -11.13 -8.18
CA ASN A 140 -7.71 -10.73 -9.53
C ASN A 140 -6.35 -10.03 -9.52
N GLY A 141 -6.09 -9.16 -8.53
CA GLY A 141 -4.79 -8.53 -8.36
C GLY A 141 -3.64 -9.54 -8.15
N ALA A 142 -3.88 -10.60 -7.37
CA ALA A 142 -2.89 -11.66 -7.16
C ALA A 142 -2.64 -12.47 -8.44
N VAL A 143 -3.69 -12.86 -9.17
CA VAL A 143 -3.55 -13.53 -10.48
C VAL A 143 -2.73 -12.69 -11.45
N GLN A 144 -2.96 -11.37 -11.48
CA GLN A 144 -2.18 -10.45 -12.31
C GLN A 144 -0.70 -10.37 -11.89
N CYS A 145 -0.37 -10.54 -10.60
CA CYS A 145 1.02 -10.63 -10.15
C CYS A 145 1.69 -11.91 -10.66
N VAL A 146 0.99 -13.05 -10.57
CA VAL A 146 1.50 -14.34 -11.07
C VAL A 146 1.71 -14.29 -12.57
N LEU A 147 0.74 -13.75 -13.31
CA LEU A 147 0.86 -13.58 -14.76
C LEU A 147 2.07 -12.71 -15.13
N ALA A 148 2.25 -11.57 -14.45
CA ALA A 148 3.41 -10.71 -14.66
C ALA A 148 4.72 -11.46 -14.37
N ALA A 149 4.77 -12.25 -13.29
CA ALA A 149 5.96 -13.04 -12.95
C ALA A 149 6.30 -14.05 -14.05
N VAL A 150 5.33 -14.84 -14.51
CA VAL A 150 5.53 -15.84 -15.57
C VAL A 150 5.95 -15.17 -16.88
N GLN A 151 5.32 -14.06 -17.27
CA GLN A 151 5.70 -13.32 -18.48
C GLN A 151 7.12 -12.78 -18.38
N SER A 152 7.50 -12.23 -17.23
CA SER A 152 8.85 -11.71 -16.99
C SER A 152 9.91 -12.80 -17.03
N LEU A 153 9.65 -13.97 -16.43
CA LEU A 153 10.58 -15.10 -16.48
C LEU A 153 10.76 -15.63 -17.91
N ARG A 154 9.67 -15.72 -18.69
CA ARG A 154 9.74 -16.06 -20.12
C ARG A 154 10.60 -15.05 -20.89
N ALA A 155 10.42 -13.76 -20.63
CA ALA A 155 11.22 -12.71 -21.26
C ALA A 155 12.69 -12.77 -20.84
N TRP A 156 12.97 -13.10 -19.57
CA TRP A 156 14.33 -13.30 -19.09
C TRP A 156 15.02 -14.46 -19.82
N HIS A 157 14.33 -15.59 -19.94
CA HIS A 157 14.82 -16.79 -20.63
C HIS A 157 15.16 -16.51 -22.10
N ALA A 158 14.23 -15.88 -22.84
CA ALA A 158 14.43 -15.56 -24.25
C ALA A 158 15.62 -14.60 -24.48
N LYS A 159 15.88 -13.69 -23.53
CA LYS A 159 17.08 -12.83 -23.59
C LYS A 159 18.36 -13.64 -23.40
N GLY A 160 18.37 -14.59 -22.46
CA GLY A 160 19.51 -15.47 -22.23
C GLY A 160 19.89 -16.29 -23.46
N GLU A 161 18.90 -16.80 -24.20
CA GLU A 161 19.14 -17.52 -25.47
C GLU A 161 19.72 -16.61 -26.56
N GLY A 162 19.26 -15.36 -26.65
CA GLY A 162 19.76 -14.37 -27.61
C GLY A 162 21.21 -13.95 -27.35
N ASP A 163 21.60 -13.75 -26.09
CA ASP A 163 22.98 -13.41 -25.71
C ASP A 163 23.95 -14.57 -26.00
N VAL A 164 23.52 -15.82 -25.80
CA VAL A 164 24.34 -17.01 -26.11
C VAL A 164 24.51 -17.20 -27.63
N ALA A 165 23.47 -16.95 -28.42
CA ALA A 165 23.56 -17.05 -29.88
C ALA A 165 24.42 -15.93 -30.52
N GLY A 166 24.49 -14.75 -29.88
CA GLY A 166 25.29 -13.62 -30.35
C GLY A 166 26.77 -13.63 -29.92
N GLY A 167 27.13 -14.42 -28.91
CA GLY A 167 28.48 -14.44 -28.31
C GLY A 167 29.51 -15.34 -28.99
N GLY A 168 29.17 -16.04 -30.08
CA GLY A 168 30.03 -17.02 -30.76
C GLY A 168 30.99 -16.46 -31.83
N GLY A 169 31.16 -15.14 -31.92
CA GLY A 169 32.02 -14.50 -32.91
C GLY A 169 32.90 -13.42 -32.30
N GLY A 170 34.04 -13.82 -31.75
CA GLY A 170 35.08 -12.93 -31.21
C GLY A 170 36.39 -13.67 -31.06
#